data_AF-A0A9K3NWY6-F1
#
_entry.id   AF-A0A9K3NWY6-F1
#
_cell.length_a   1.000
_cell.length_b   1.000
_cell.length_c   1.000
_cell.angle_alpha   90.00
_cell.angle_beta   90.00
_cell.angle_gamma   90.00
#
_symmetry.space_group_name_H-M   'P 1'
#
loop_
_entity.id
_entity.type
_entity.pdbx_description
1 polymer ?
#
loop_
_entity_poly.entity_id
_entity_poly.type
_entity_poly.pdbx_seq_one_letter_code
_entity_poly.pdbx_strand_id
1 'polypeptide(L)'
;MTGAHTNMAIFLMTNPDLKKNINHIYIMGGGVRSKNPTGCCPKNASSTCQPQQCGDHGNMFTAFRSNPYAEFNLFGDPFAAYQVFHSGIPITLVPLDATNTIPITREFFEAFEKNQRTYEAQYVFKSLKIDRDTWFDDQFYTSYFMWDSFMVGVAASAMRNIRDEENEFAEMEYMNITVITSNEPYGKPDSSNAFFGDRKIPKFNLKKNGVHSGHVQIGIQDPFCFRGNATGICKDGYTEEATGPDSVRVRVATRAKPNVDESSTLDREYYVNFLDVLNRPQYKGRFNFTTEFPYYKEVLYKPDFKGKKLGKIVVFDMDMSAGDFLAVGPSRRIENKPKPCYTNSLASAESKLASKPG
;
A
#
# COMPACT_ATOMS: atom_id res chain seq x y z
N MET A 1 -7.65 2.73 5.24
CA MET A 1 -6.22 2.36 5.30
C MET A 1 -5.69 2.39 3.88
N THR A 2 -4.68 3.21 3.62
CA THR A 2 -4.10 3.45 2.28
C THR A 2 -2.60 3.14 2.23
N GLY A 3 -2.09 2.46 3.25
CA GLY A 3 -0.68 2.14 3.42
C GLY A 3 -0.50 0.79 4.11
N ALA A 4 0.75 0.48 4.49
CA ALA A 4 1.06 -0.74 5.23
C ALA A 4 0.26 -0.87 6.54
N HIS A 5 -0.11 -2.10 6.89
CA HIS A 5 -1.06 -2.37 7.96
C HIS A 5 -0.45 -2.41 9.36
N THR A 6 0.86 -2.17 9.47
CA THR A 6 1.67 -2.32 10.68
C THR A 6 1.11 -1.56 11.88
N ASN A 7 0.76 -0.28 11.72
CA ASN A 7 0.25 0.54 12.82
C ASN A 7 -1.07 0.00 13.38
N MET A 8 -1.97 -0.41 12.50
CA MET A 8 -3.26 -0.98 12.89
C MET A 8 -3.08 -2.34 13.55
N ALA A 9 -2.23 -3.21 13.00
CA ALA A 9 -1.94 -4.50 13.61
C ALA A 9 -1.34 -4.34 15.02
N ILE A 10 -0.38 -3.44 15.20
CA ILE A 10 0.20 -3.11 16.52
C ILE A 10 -0.91 -2.67 17.48
N PHE A 11 -1.80 -1.76 17.05
CA PHE A 11 -2.92 -1.30 17.87
C PHE A 11 -3.82 -2.48 18.30
N LEU A 12 -4.25 -3.32 17.35
CA LEU A 12 -5.16 -4.44 17.60
C LEU A 12 -4.55 -5.55 18.46
N MET A 13 -3.24 -5.78 18.31
CA MET A 13 -2.50 -6.78 19.09
C MET A 13 -2.19 -6.29 20.50
N THR A 14 -1.93 -5.00 20.67
CA THR A 14 -1.62 -4.40 21.98
C THR A 14 -2.88 -4.10 22.78
N ASN A 15 -3.98 -3.77 22.11
CA ASN A 15 -5.25 -3.36 22.73
C ASN A 15 -6.44 -4.20 22.24
N PRO A 16 -6.45 -5.52 22.47
CA PRO A 16 -7.49 -6.41 21.93
C PRO A 16 -8.90 -6.04 22.41
N ASP A 17 -9.05 -5.50 23.62
CA ASP A 17 -10.35 -5.09 24.19
C ASP A 17 -10.97 -3.89 23.46
N LEU A 18 -10.16 -3.10 22.74
CA LEU A 18 -10.62 -1.93 21.98
C LEU A 18 -11.10 -2.28 20.57
N LYS A 19 -10.93 -3.53 20.11
CA LYS A 19 -11.40 -3.99 18.79
C LYS A 19 -12.88 -3.70 18.57
N LYS A 20 -13.70 -3.92 19.60
CA LYS A 20 -15.16 -3.70 19.59
C LYS A 20 -15.58 -2.24 19.34
N ASN A 21 -14.66 -1.28 19.51
CA ASN A 21 -14.93 0.13 19.26
C ASN A 21 -14.75 0.51 17.78
N ILE A 22 -14.20 -0.40 16.97
CA ILE A 22 -14.01 -0.18 15.54
C ILE A 22 -15.18 -0.82 14.82
N ASN A 23 -16.02 0.01 14.20
CA ASN A 23 -17.21 -0.45 13.49
C ASN A 23 -16.86 -1.16 12.17
N HIS A 24 -15.93 -0.59 11.40
CA HIS A 24 -15.59 -1.08 10.06
C HIS A 24 -14.19 -0.60 9.66
N ILE A 25 -13.47 -1.39 8.86
CA ILE A 25 -12.18 -1.02 8.28
C ILE A 25 -12.29 -1.03 6.75
N TYR A 26 -11.90 0.08 6.12
CA TYR A 26 -11.79 0.19 4.66
C TYR A 26 -10.32 0.14 4.28
N ILE A 27 -9.96 -0.73 3.33
CA ILE A 27 -8.57 -1.01 2.95
C ILE A 27 -8.40 -0.77 1.46
N MET A 28 -7.43 0.05 1.08
CA MET A 28 -6.84 0.03 -0.26
C MET A 28 -5.64 -0.90 -0.20
N GLY A 29 -5.67 -1.94 -1.03
CA GLY A 29 -4.56 -2.87 -1.16
C GLY A 29 -5.02 -4.26 -1.60
N GLY A 30 -4.04 -5.11 -1.88
CA GLY A 30 -4.27 -6.46 -2.37
C GLY A 30 -4.68 -6.53 -3.84
N GLY A 31 -4.78 -7.74 -4.35
CA GLY A 31 -5.22 -8.05 -5.71
C GLY A 31 -5.70 -9.50 -5.74
N VAL A 32 -7.02 -9.71 -5.62
CA VAL A 32 -7.59 -11.05 -5.37
C VAL A 32 -7.64 -11.84 -6.67
N ARG A 33 -8.40 -11.32 -7.63
CA ARG A 33 -8.55 -11.81 -9.01
C ARG A 33 -7.97 -10.80 -10.01
N SER A 34 -7.20 -9.82 -9.51
CA SER A 34 -6.56 -8.78 -10.32
C SER A 34 -5.83 -9.41 -11.49
N LYS A 35 -6.18 -8.93 -12.68
CA LYS A 35 -5.44 -9.17 -13.91
C LYS A 35 -5.09 -7.79 -14.38
N ASN A 36 -3.83 -7.38 -14.30
CA ASN A 36 -3.44 -6.05 -14.76
C ASN A 36 -3.83 -5.90 -16.26
N PRO A 37 -4.85 -5.10 -16.59
CA PRO A 37 -5.41 -5.05 -17.93
C PRO A 37 -4.56 -4.18 -18.88
N THR A 38 -3.73 -3.31 -18.31
CA THR A 38 -2.91 -2.32 -19.02
C THR A 38 -1.45 -2.72 -18.97
N GLY A 39 -1.17 -4.00 -19.25
CA GLY A 39 0.19 -4.48 -19.45
C GLY A 39 0.99 -3.46 -20.25
N CYS A 40 2.22 -3.19 -19.81
CA CYS A 40 3.13 -2.17 -20.32
C CYS A 40 3.36 -2.17 -21.85
N CYS A 41 2.81 -3.17 -22.56
CA CYS A 41 2.77 -3.26 -24.00
C CYS A 41 1.31 -3.37 -24.51
N PRO A 42 0.68 -2.28 -24.98
CA PRO A 42 -0.57 -2.37 -25.73
C PRO A 42 -0.41 -3.24 -26.98
N LYS A 43 -1.50 -3.80 -27.52
CA LYS A 43 -1.51 -4.72 -28.69
C LYS A 43 -0.75 -4.20 -29.93
N ASN A 44 -0.52 -2.89 -30.03
CA ASN A 44 0.17 -2.23 -31.14
C ASN A 44 1.60 -1.75 -30.78
N ALA A 45 2.20 -2.21 -29.68
CA ALA A 45 3.53 -1.78 -29.26
C ALA A 45 4.64 -2.30 -30.18
N SER A 46 5.67 -1.46 -30.41
CA SER A 46 6.90 -1.79 -31.15
C SER A 46 7.59 -3.04 -30.59
N SER A 47 8.40 -3.71 -31.42
CA SER A 47 9.22 -4.89 -31.07
C SER A 47 10.24 -4.66 -29.95
N THR A 48 10.39 -3.41 -29.48
CA THR A 48 11.21 -3.02 -28.33
C THR A 48 10.46 -3.04 -26.99
N CYS A 49 9.14 -3.22 -27.00
CA CYS A 49 8.36 -3.33 -25.77
C CYS A 49 8.62 -4.70 -25.12
N GLN A 50 9.48 -4.71 -24.12
CA GLN A 50 9.82 -5.91 -23.36
C GLN A 50 8.67 -6.20 -22.36
N PRO A 51 7.98 -7.35 -22.46
CA PRO A 51 6.78 -7.69 -21.66
C PRO A 51 7.00 -7.87 -20.15
N GLN A 52 8.11 -7.40 -19.59
CA GLN A 52 8.60 -7.84 -18.28
C GLN A 52 7.59 -7.62 -17.13
N GLN A 53 6.57 -6.78 -17.30
CA GLN A 53 5.59 -6.38 -16.27
C GLN A 53 4.12 -6.56 -16.72
N CYS A 54 3.86 -7.31 -17.79
CA CYS A 54 2.52 -7.40 -18.39
C CYS A 54 1.72 -8.58 -17.84
N GLY A 55 0.64 -8.30 -17.10
CA GLY A 55 -0.35 -9.31 -16.68
C GLY A 55 -0.12 -9.92 -15.29
N ASP A 56 0.79 -9.36 -14.50
CA ASP A 56 0.99 -9.75 -13.10
C ASP A 56 -0.25 -9.42 -12.25
N HIS A 57 -0.46 -10.21 -11.20
CA HIS A 57 -1.58 -10.03 -10.26
C HIS A 57 -1.38 -8.80 -9.36
N GLY A 58 -0.11 -8.54 -9.00
CA GLY A 58 0.33 -7.48 -8.10
C GLY A 58 0.90 -6.24 -8.80
N ASN A 59 1.45 -5.31 -8.01
CA ASN A 59 2.04 -4.04 -8.51
C ASN A 59 3.46 -3.76 -7.97
N MET A 60 4.17 -4.79 -7.49
CA MET A 60 5.55 -4.67 -6.97
C MET A 60 6.57 -4.35 -8.08
N PHE A 61 6.72 -3.08 -8.45
CA PHE A 61 7.52 -2.66 -9.60
C PHE A 61 9.00 -3.11 -9.57
N THR A 62 9.64 -3.12 -8.41
CA THR A 62 11.05 -3.53 -8.28
C THR A 62 11.22 -5.02 -8.00
N ALA A 63 10.19 -5.68 -7.47
CA ALA A 63 10.22 -7.06 -7.01
C ALA A 63 9.36 -8.02 -7.84
N PHE A 64 8.77 -7.60 -8.96
CA PHE A 64 7.89 -8.45 -9.80
C PHE A 64 8.53 -9.78 -10.22
N ARG A 65 9.85 -9.81 -10.43
CA ARG A 65 10.57 -11.04 -10.79
C ARG A 65 10.65 -12.07 -9.65
N SER A 66 10.57 -11.62 -8.40
CA SER A 66 10.60 -12.49 -7.21
C SER A 66 9.19 -12.72 -6.64
N ASN A 67 8.34 -11.70 -6.68
CA ASN A 67 6.95 -11.73 -6.20
C ASN A 67 6.03 -10.89 -7.11
N PRO A 68 5.42 -11.50 -8.13
CA PRO A 68 4.47 -10.85 -9.04
C PRO A 68 3.03 -10.82 -8.50
N TYR A 69 2.77 -11.39 -7.33
CA TYR A 69 1.42 -11.59 -6.82
C TYR A 69 0.96 -10.48 -5.88
N ALA A 70 1.91 -9.89 -5.15
CA ALA A 70 1.59 -8.99 -4.06
C ALA A 70 1.29 -7.56 -4.53
N GLU A 71 0.37 -6.93 -3.83
CA GLU A 71 0.18 -5.49 -3.89
C GLU A 71 1.05 -4.81 -2.81
N PHE A 72 1.55 -3.63 -3.12
CA PHE A 72 2.56 -2.91 -2.34
C PHE A 72 2.21 -2.71 -0.86
N ASN A 73 0.99 -2.26 -0.53
CA ASN A 73 0.55 -2.03 0.84
C ASN A 73 0.48 -3.31 1.67
N LEU A 74 0.08 -4.43 1.06
CA LEU A 74 0.08 -5.73 1.74
C LEU A 74 1.47 -6.37 1.79
N PHE A 75 2.30 -6.18 0.76
CA PHE A 75 3.68 -6.61 0.74
C PHE A 75 4.54 -5.89 1.79
N GLY A 76 4.23 -4.62 2.09
CA GLY A 76 4.97 -3.83 3.07
C GLY A 76 5.01 -4.46 4.47
N ASP A 77 3.93 -5.15 4.87
CA ASP A 77 3.90 -5.96 6.08
C ASP A 77 2.81 -7.05 5.99
N PRO A 78 3.13 -8.21 5.38
CA PRO A 78 2.16 -9.27 5.12
C PRO A 78 1.57 -9.86 6.39
N PHE A 79 2.36 -9.95 7.45
CA PHE A 79 1.89 -10.47 8.73
C PHE A 79 0.95 -9.48 9.42
N ALA A 80 1.26 -8.18 9.41
CA ALA A 80 0.33 -7.18 9.93
C ALA A 80 -0.98 -7.14 9.13
N ALA A 81 -0.90 -7.23 7.81
CA ALA A 81 -2.08 -7.36 6.96
C ALA A 81 -2.92 -8.57 7.38
N TYR A 82 -2.30 -9.74 7.51
CA TYR A 82 -2.98 -10.94 8.00
C TYR A 82 -3.68 -10.70 9.35
N GLN A 83 -3.01 -10.06 10.32
CA GLN A 83 -3.59 -9.75 11.62
C GLN A 83 -4.81 -8.80 11.54
N VAL A 84 -4.78 -7.80 10.64
CA VAL A 84 -5.91 -6.89 10.43
C VAL A 84 -7.08 -7.64 9.78
N PHE A 85 -6.82 -8.41 8.72
CA PHE A 85 -7.86 -9.19 8.02
C PHE A 85 -8.53 -10.22 8.93
N HIS A 86 -7.76 -10.85 9.83
CA HIS A 86 -8.25 -11.85 10.79
C HIS A 86 -8.66 -11.24 12.15
N SER A 87 -8.85 -9.92 12.21
CA SER A 87 -9.17 -9.23 13.47
C SER A 87 -10.59 -9.51 13.99
N GLY A 88 -11.49 -9.98 13.11
CA GLY A 88 -12.92 -10.12 13.37
C GLY A 88 -13.73 -8.83 13.16
N ILE A 89 -13.08 -7.73 12.78
CA ILE A 89 -13.74 -6.47 12.45
C ILE A 89 -14.25 -6.53 11.00
N PRO A 90 -15.46 -6.04 10.69
CA PRO A 90 -15.94 -5.94 9.31
C PRO A 90 -14.97 -5.15 8.40
N ILE A 91 -14.66 -5.73 7.25
CA ILE A 91 -13.71 -5.13 6.29
C ILE A 91 -14.38 -4.95 4.93
N THR A 92 -14.12 -3.78 4.33
CA THR A 92 -14.29 -3.54 2.89
C THR A 92 -12.92 -3.38 2.25
N LEU A 93 -12.61 -4.26 1.30
CA LEU A 93 -11.38 -4.22 0.51
C LEU A 93 -11.63 -3.52 -0.82
N VAL A 94 -10.73 -2.61 -1.19
CA VAL A 94 -10.66 -1.97 -2.51
C VAL A 94 -9.30 -2.35 -3.12
N PRO A 95 -9.25 -3.53 -3.77
CA PRO A 95 -8.01 -4.09 -4.31
C PRO A 95 -7.74 -3.59 -5.74
N LEU A 96 -6.58 -4.02 -6.27
CA LEU A 96 -6.18 -3.80 -7.66
C LEU A 96 -7.25 -4.22 -8.67
N ASP A 97 -8.07 -5.23 -8.36
CA ASP A 97 -9.20 -5.68 -9.17
C ASP A 97 -10.11 -4.51 -9.57
N ALA A 98 -10.55 -3.71 -8.58
CA ALA A 98 -11.41 -2.58 -8.83
C ALA A 98 -10.63 -1.38 -9.33
N THR A 99 -9.48 -1.09 -8.73
CA THR A 99 -8.78 0.16 -9.03
C THR A 99 -8.12 0.17 -10.40
N ASN A 100 -7.77 -1.00 -10.95
CA ASN A 100 -7.28 -1.13 -12.32
C ASN A 100 -8.37 -0.83 -13.36
N THR A 101 -9.63 -0.64 -12.94
CA THR A 101 -10.75 -0.27 -13.82
C THR A 101 -11.05 1.23 -13.82
N ILE A 102 -10.26 2.03 -13.09
CA ILE A 102 -10.39 3.48 -12.99
C ILE A 102 -9.06 4.22 -13.22
N PRO A 103 -8.46 4.09 -14.43
CA PRO A 103 -7.28 4.86 -14.81
C PRO A 103 -7.63 6.33 -15.03
N ILE A 104 -6.71 7.24 -14.67
CA ILE A 104 -6.83 8.66 -14.99
C ILE A 104 -6.82 8.82 -16.50
N THR A 105 -7.97 9.12 -17.10
CA THR A 105 -8.07 9.35 -18.54
C THR A 105 -7.64 10.78 -18.90
N ARG A 106 -7.36 11.01 -20.19
CA ARG A 106 -7.06 12.36 -20.68
C ARG A 106 -8.26 13.29 -20.47
N GLU A 107 -9.45 12.78 -20.74
CA GLU A 107 -10.72 13.47 -20.61
C GLU A 107 -10.95 13.90 -19.15
N PHE A 108 -10.68 13.01 -18.19
CA PHE A 108 -10.73 13.35 -16.77
C PHE A 108 -9.71 14.44 -16.41
N PHE A 109 -8.45 14.29 -16.84
CA PHE A 109 -7.39 15.26 -16.53
C PHE A 109 -7.72 16.65 -17.07
N GLU A 110 -8.19 16.75 -18.32
CA GLU A 110 -8.60 18.02 -18.92
C GLU A 110 -9.86 18.62 -18.25
N ALA A 111 -10.82 17.77 -17.87
CA ALA A 111 -11.99 18.22 -17.12
C ALA A 111 -11.59 18.78 -15.74
N PHE A 112 -10.65 18.13 -15.07
CA PHE A 112 -10.11 18.62 -13.81
C PHE A 112 -9.34 19.93 -14.02
N GLU A 113 -8.52 20.03 -15.06
CA GLU A 113 -7.79 21.26 -15.38
C GLU A 113 -8.74 22.46 -15.53
N LYS A 114 -9.88 22.25 -16.19
CA LYS A 114 -10.91 23.28 -16.42
C LYS A 114 -11.77 23.57 -15.18
N ASN A 115 -11.78 22.70 -14.17
CA ASN A 115 -12.67 22.79 -13.02
C ASN A 115 -11.92 22.82 -11.67
N GLN A 116 -11.36 23.99 -11.34
CA GLN A 116 -10.57 24.24 -10.12
C GLN A 116 -11.07 25.47 -9.33
N ARG A 117 -12.34 25.46 -8.93
CA ARG A 117 -13.07 26.57 -8.28
C ARG A 117 -12.68 26.80 -6.81
N THR A 118 -11.98 25.85 -6.20
CA THR A 118 -11.55 25.86 -4.80
C THR A 118 -10.02 25.74 -4.72
N TYR A 119 -9.42 26.15 -3.59
CA TYR A 119 -7.98 26.02 -3.40
C TYR A 119 -7.56 24.55 -3.27
N GLU A 120 -8.44 23.73 -2.72
CA GLU A 120 -8.28 22.28 -2.60
C GLU A 120 -8.22 21.65 -4.00
N ALA A 121 -9.16 21.98 -4.89
CA ALA A 121 -9.16 21.51 -6.26
C ALA A 121 -7.88 21.93 -7.01
N GLN A 122 -7.43 23.18 -6.82
CA GLN A 122 -6.19 23.67 -7.41
C GLN A 122 -4.95 22.92 -6.89
N TYR A 123 -4.89 22.67 -5.59
CA TYR A 123 -3.79 21.93 -4.98
C TYR A 123 -3.75 20.49 -5.46
N VAL A 124 -4.89 19.78 -5.42
CA VAL A 124 -4.99 18.38 -5.86
C VAL A 124 -4.67 18.27 -7.35
N PHE A 125 -5.18 19.17 -8.20
CA PHE A 125 -4.83 19.18 -9.62
C PHE A 125 -3.33 19.44 -9.83
N LYS A 126 -2.74 20.37 -9.08
CA LYS A 126 -1.30 20.64 -9.18
C LYS A 126 -0.45 19.42 -8.80
N SER A 127 -0.82 18.68 -7.76
CA SER A 127 -0.15 17.43 -7.38
C SER A 127 -0.27 16.38 -8.49
N LEU A 128 -1.49 16.16 -9.01
CA LEU A 128 -1.72 15.24 -10.13
C LEU A 128 -0.94 15.64 -11.38
N LYS A 129 -0.81 16.95 -11.65
CA LYS A 129 -0.05 17.48 -12.76
C LYS A 129 1.45 17.23 -12.59
N ILE A 130 2.00 17.34 -11.38
CA ILE A 130 3.41 16.99 -11.11
C ILE A 130 3.64 15.50 -11.42
N ASP A 131 2.75 14.62 -10.96
CA ASP A 131 2.83 13.19 -11.27
C ASP A 131 2.80 12.94 -12.78
N ARG A 132 1.89 13.62 -13.49
CA ARG A 132 1.81 13.54 -14.96
C ARG A 132 3.07 14.04 -15.66
N ASP A 133 3.58 15.19 -15.25
CA ASP A 133 4.73 15.85 -15.87
C ASP A 133 6.06 15.10 -15.59
N THR A 134 6.11 14.32 -14.52
CA THR A 134 7.29 13.53 -14.11
C THR A 134 7.14 12.03 -14.37
N TRP A 135 6.05 11.61 -15.01
CA TRP A 135 5.81 10.20 -15.32
C TRP A 135 6.93 9.64 -16.19
N PHE A 136 7.32 8.39 -15.94
CA PHE A 136 8.52 7.80 -16.51
C PHE A 136 8.37 7.43 -18.00
N ASP A 137 7.15 7.44 -18.53
CA ASP A 137 6.81 7.16 -19.92
C ASP A 137 5.60 7.98 -20.42
N ASP A 138 5.21 7.77 -21.68
CA ASP A 138 4.05 8.42 -22.29
C ASP A 138 2.71 7.73 -21.98
N GLN A 139 2.66 6.80 -21.02
CA GLN A 139 1.50 5.98 -20.69
C GLN A 139 0.76 6.45 -19.42
N PHE A 140 0.99 7.69 -18.95
CA PHE A 140 0.33 8.21 -17.75
C PHE A 140 -1.20 7.99 -17.77
N TYR A 141 -1.87 8.33 -18.89
CA TYR A 141 -3.32 8.24 -19.00
C TYR A 141 -3.88 6.81 -19.10
N THR A 142 -3.01 5.81 -19.11
CA THR A 142 -3.37 4.39 -19.19
C THR A 142 -2.78 3.58 -18.02
N SER A 143 -1.90 4.16 -17.20
CA SER A 143 -1.17 3.44 -16.14
C SER A 143 -1.21 4.11 -14.77
N TYR A 144 -1.72 5.34 -14.66
CA TYR A 144 -1.96 6.00 -13.38
C TYR A 144 -3.41 5.77 -12.92
N PHE A 145 -3.60 5.34 -11.67
CA PHE A 145 -4.92 5.00 -11.12
C PHE A 145 -5.18 5.77 -9.82
N MET A 146 -6.45 6.10 -9.55
CA MET A 146 -6.85 6.79 -8.31
C MET A 146 -7.05 5.83 -7.14
N TRP A 147 -6.04 5.02 -6.79
CA TRP A 147 -6.14 3.96 -5.78
C TRP A 147 -6.79 4.40 -4.47
N ASP A 148 -6.13 5.33 -3.77
CA ASP A 148 -6.52 5.75 -2.42
C ASP A 148 -7.79 6.58 -2.42
N SER A 149 -7.88 7.53 -3.35
CA SER A 149 -9.04 8.41 -3.50
C SER A 149 -10.30 7.58 -3.81
N PHE A 150 -10.21 6.60 -4.70
CA PHE A 150 -11.33 5.71 -5.02
C PHE A 150 -11.77 4.90 -3.80
N MET A 151 -10.83 4.38 -3.00
CA MET A 151 -11.17 3.71 -1.74
C MET A 151 -11.92 4.64 -0.79
N VAL A 152 -11.51 5.91 -0.67
CA VAL A 152 -12.24 6.91 0.13
C VAL A 152 -13.64 7.14 -0.42
N GLY A 153 -13.83 7.20 -1.74
CA GLY A 153 -15.14 7.28 -2.37
C GLY A 153 -16.04 6.10 -2.00
N VAL A 154 -15.53 4.88 -2.17
CA VAL A 154 -16.24 3.64 -1.79
C VAL A 154 -16.63 3.67 -0.32
N ALA A 155 -15.69 4.07 0.56
CA ALA A 155 -15.93 4.17 1.99
C ALA A 155 -17.00 5.23 2.33
N ALA A 156 -16.92 6.42 1.75
CA ALA A 156 -17.87 7.50 1.99
C ALA A 156 -19.29 7.15 1.52
N SER A 157 -19.43 6.48 0.36
CA SER A 157 -20.72 5.99 -0.12
C SER A 157 -21.30 4.94 0.84
N ALA A 158 -20.49 3.97 1.26
CA ALA A 158 -20.93 2.94 2.21
C ALA A 158 -21.34 3.52 3.58
N MET A 159 -20.64 4.53 4.08
CA MET A 159 -20.96 5.20 5.35
C MET A 159 -22.24 6.03 5.28
N ARG A 160 -22.62 6.54 4.11
CA ARG A 160 -23.87 7.29 3.90
C ARG A 160 -25.06 6.36 3.73
N ASN A 161 -24.87 5.27 2.99
CA ASN A 161 -25.93 4.33 2.63
C ASN A 161 -25.99 3.13 3.58
N ILE A 162 -26.09 3.37 4.89
CA ILE A 162 -26.08 2.31 5.93
C ILE A 162 -27.17 1.24 5.71
N ARG A 163 -28.23 1.57 4.97
CA ARG A 163 -29.37 0.67 4.70
C ARG A 163 -29.33 -0.01 3.33
N ASP A 164 -28.42 0.40 2.44
CA ASP A 164 -28.37 -0.10 1.07
C ASP A 164 -27.11 -0.96 0.87
N GLU A 165 -27.29 -2.15 0.32
CA GLU A 165 -26.17 -3.04 0.02
C GLU A 165 -25.40 -2.60 -1.24
N GLU A 166 -25.87 -1.56 -1.93
CA GLU A 166 -25.24 -1.05 -3.14
C GLU A 166 -24.27 0.10 -2.83
N ASN A 167 -23.09 0.07 -3.46
CA ASN A 167 -22.15 1.18 -3.43
C ASN A 167 -22.34 2.06 -4.67
N GLU A 168 -22.31 3.38 -4.52
CA GLU A 168 -22.52 4.31 -5.64
C GLU A 168 -21.41 4.21 -6.70
N PHE A 169 -20.19 3.87 -6.29
CA PHE A 169 -19.00 3.99 -7.16
C PHE A 169 -18.41 2.64 -7.56
N ALA A 170 -18.75 1.55 -6.87
CA ALA A 170 -18.16 0.24 -7.09
C ALA A 170 -19.19 -0.88 -7.14
N GLU A 171 -18.90 -1.89 -7.95
CA GLU A 171 -19.51 -3.21 -7.83
C GLU A 171 -18.87 -3.94 -6.63
N MET A 172 -19.70 -4.56 -5.80
CA MET A 172 -19.28 -5.18 -4.54
C MET A 172 -19.62 -6.67 -4.53
N GLU A 173 -18.69 -7.50 -4.06
CA GLU A 173 -18.88 -8.95 -3.90
C GLU A 173 -18.34 -9.38 -2.54
N TYR A 174 -18.98 -10.35 -1.88
CA TYR A 174 -18.38 -10.99 -0.72
C TYR A 174 -17.48 -12.14 -1.17
N MET A 175 -16.21 -12.10 -0.76
CA MET A 175 -15.23 -13.13 -1.06
C MET A 175 -14.64 -13.70 0.23
N ASN A 176 -14.30 -14.98 0.21
CA ASN A 176 -13.51 -15.60 1.28
C ASN A 176 -12.04 -15.54 0.86
N ILE A 177 -11.24 -14.77 1.59
CA ILE A 177 -9.85 -14.48 1.24
C ILE A 177 -8.92 -14.70 2.43
N THR A 178 -7.63 -14.79 2.16
CA THR A 178 -6.57 -14.73 3.16
C THR A 178 -5.38 -13.94 2.63
N VAL A 179 -4.45 -13.57 3.52
CA VAL A 179 -3.21 -12.90 3.15
C VAL A 179 -2.06 -13.87 3.36
N ILE A 180 -1.32 -14.17 2.29
CA ILE A 180 -0.17 -15.07 2.37
C ILE A 180 0.97 -14.34 3.08
N THR A 181 1.44 -14.88 4.20
CA THR A 181 2.50 -14.25 5.01
C THR A 181 3.88 -14.90 4.83
N SER A 182 3.93 -16.09 4.23
CA SER A 182 5.16 -16.85 4.01
C SER A 182 4.92 -17.95 2.99
N ASN A 183 5.99 -18.45 2.39
CA ASN A 183 5.97 -19.36 1.25
C ASN A 183 6.28 -20.80 1.66
N GLU A 184 5.67 -21.76 0.99
CA GLU A 184 5.99 -23.18 1.17
C GLU A 184 7.45 -23.51 0.76
N PRO A 185 8.06 -24.55 1.36
CA PRO A 185 7.49 -25.48 2.34
C PRO A 185 7.45 -24.91 3.76
N TYR A 186 6.33 -25.13 4.45
CA TYR A 186 6.15 -24.70 5.85
C TYR A 186 6.97 -25.55 6.83
N GLY A 187 7.52 -24.91 7.87
CA GLY A 187 8.25 -25.57 8.94
C GLY A 187 9.72 -25.86 8.63
N LYS A 188 10.18 -25.57 7.40
CA LYS A 188 11.59 -25.74 7.03
C LYS A 188 12.39 -24.51 7.48
N PRO A 189 13.39 -24.66 8.37
CA PRO A 189 14.20 -23.52 8.80
C PRO A 189 15.15 -23.09 7.68
N ASP A 190 15.14 -21.80 7.33
CA ASP A 190 16.06 -21.21 6.36
C ASP A 190 16.57 -19.81 6.79
N SER A 191 16.35 -19.44 8.05
CA SER A 191 16.68 -18.13 8.67
C SER A 191 15.94 -16.90 8.14
N SER A 192 15.10 -17.03 7.11
CA SER A 192 14.35 -15.91 6.54
C SER A 192 13.24 -15.41 7.48
N ASN A 193 12.60 -16.34 8.20
CA ASN A 193 11.42 -16.06 8.99
C ASN A 193 11.75 -15.81 10.47
N ALA A 194 11.76 -14.53 10.85
CA ALA A 194 12.10 -14.07 12.19
C ALA A 194 11.09 -14.47 13.29
N PHE A 195 9.92 -15.03 12.94
CA PHE A 195 8.95 -15.50 13.93
C PHE A 195 9.34 -16.84 14.55
N PHE A 196 10.02 -17.70 13.80
CA PHE A 196 10.34 -19.07 14.22
C PHE A 196 11.77 -19.18 14.74
N GLY A 197 12.79 -18.85 13.93
CA GLY A 197 14.22 -18.86 14.31
C GLY A 197 14.65 -20.02 15.22
N ASP A 198 15.66 -19.80 16.07
CA ASP A 198 16.08 -20.78 17.10
C ASP A 198 15.22 -20.72 18.37
N ARG A 199 14.00 -20.17 18.28
CA ARG A 199 13.17 -19.94 19.46
C ARG A 199 12.48 -21.23 19.90
N LYS A 200 12.50 -21.51 21.21
CA LYS A 200 11.70 -22.60 21.80
C LYS A 200 10.20 -22.40 21.55
N ILE A 201 9.73 -21.15 21.70
CA ILE A 201 8.34 -20.73 21.42
C ILE A 201 8.38 -19.67 20.32
N PRO A 202 7.68 -19.85 19.19
CA PRO A 202 7.61 -18.86 18.11
C PRO A 202 7.01 -17.54 18.61
N LYS A 203 7.37 -16.42 17.96
CA LYS A 203 6.72 -15.13 18.22
C LYS A 203 5.22 -15.25 17.94
N PHE A 204 4.41 -14.46 18.66
CA PHE A 204 2.95 -14.39 18.48
C PHE A 204 2.22 -15.73 18.62
N ASN A 205 2.81 -16.70 19.35
CA ASN A 205 2.28 -18.04 19.56
C ASN A 205 1.94 -18.79 18.25
N LEU A 206 2.68 -18.51 17.17
CA LEU A 206 2.46 -19.16 15.89
C LEU A 206 2.81 -20.66 15.95
N LYS A 207 2.09 -21.47 15.18
CA LYS A 207 2.31 -22.92 15.10
C LYS A 207 3.57 -23.24 14.30
N LYS A 208 4.52 -23.99 14.89
CA LYS A 208 5.66 -24.59 14.18
C LYS A 208 5.08 -25.56 13.14
N ASN A 209 5.26 -25.30 11.85
CA ASN A 209 4.62 -25.99 10.70
C ASN A 209 3.20 -25.50 10.33
N GLY A 210 2.78 -24.33 10.81
CA GLY A 210 1.57 -23.64 10.31
C GLY A 210 1.84 -22.80 9.06
N VAL A 211 0.79 -22.20 8.51
CA VAL A 211 0.81 -21.38 7.28
C VAL A 211 1.75 -20.16 7.33
N HIS A 212 2.16 -19.74 8.52
CA HIS A 212 3.10 -18.64 8.73
C HIS A 212 4.56 -19.08 8.86
N SER A 213 4.85 -20.38 8.83
CA SER A 213 6.16 -20.96 9.15
C SER A 213 7.03 -21.26 7.92
N GLY A 214 6.71 -20.63 6.80
CA GLY A 214 7.43 -20.76 5.56
C GLY A 214 8.57 -19.76 5.40
N HIS A 215 9.13 -19.73 4.20
CA HIS A 215 10.11 -18.73 3.78
C HIS A 215 9.46 -17.34 3.68
N VAL A 216 10.10 -16.32 4.23
CA VAL A 216 9.67 -14.92 4.11
C VAL A 216 10.66 -14.20 3.20
N GLN A 217 10.18 -13.52 2.17
CA GLN A 217 11.07 -12.83 1.24
C GLN A 217 11.97 -11.81 1.97
N ILE A 218 13.30 -12.03 1.94
CA ILE A 218 14.27 -11.19 2.68
C ILE A 218 14.78 -9.99 1.89
N GLY A 219 14.43 -9.89 0.60
CA GLY A 219 14.78 -8.76 -0.24
C GLY A 219 14.28 -8.90 -1.68
N ILE A 220 14.48 -7.85 -2.47
CA ILE A 220 14.07 -7.81 -3.88
C ILE A 220 14.78 -8.92 -4.69
N GLN A 221 16.05 -9.19 -4.35
CA GLN A 221 16.90 -10.18 -5.00
C GLN A 221 17.00 -11.50 -4.23
N ASP A 222 15.96 -11.87 -3.48
CA ASP A 222 15.96 -13.12 -2.73
C ASP A 222 16.15 -14.34 -3.66
N PRO A 223 17.25 -15.11 -3.52
CA PRO A 223 17.51 -16.26 -4.37
C PRO A 223 16.44 -17.35 -4.26
N PHE A 224 15.75 -17.46 -3.11
CA PHE A 224 14.67 -18.43 -2.93
C PHE A 224 13.49 -18.10 -3.84
N CYS A 225 13.16 -16.82 -3.96
CA CYS A 225 12.01 -16.35 -4.71
C CYS A 225 12.19 -16.44 -6.23
N PHE A 226 13.41 -16.57 -6.73
CA PHE A 226 13.67 -16.64 -8.17
C PHE A 226 13.63 -18.06 -8.73
N ARG A 227 13.06 -18.19 -9.93
CA ARG A 227 13.16 -19.39 -10.78
C ARG A 227 13.89 -19.10 -12.09
N GLY A 228 15.08 -18.50 -12.01
CA GLY A 228 15.88 -18.17 -13.20
C GLY A 228 15.13 -17.19 -14.12
N ASN A 229 14.78 -17.63 -15.33
CA ASN A 229 14.01 -16.84 -16.31
C ASN A 229 12.48 -16.96 -16.16
N ALA A 230 11.99 -17.80 -15.24
CA ALA A 230 10.55 -17.96 -14.98
C ALA A 230 10.06 -16.96 -13.92
N THR A 231 8.74 -16.78 -13.89
CA THR A 231 8.01 -16.00 -12.88
C THR A 231 8.40 -16.40 -11.46
N GLY A 232 8.58 -15.40 -10.59
CA GLY A 232 8.94 -15.58 -9.19
C GLY A 232 7.91 -16.42 -8.43
N ILE A 233 8.36 -17.08 -7.36
CA ILE A 233 7.52 -18.00 -6.57
C ILE A 233 7.00 -17.41 -5.27
N CYS A 234 7.59 -16.31 -4.81
CA CYS A 234 7.18 -15.72 -3.55
C CYS A 234 5.83 -15.03 -3.70
N LYS A 235 5.01 -15.17 -2.67
CA LYS A 235 3.62 -14.71 -2.58
C LYS A 235 3.38 -13.89 -1.31
N ASP A 236 4.43 -13.44 -0.61
CA ASP A 236 4.31 -12.60 0.57
C ASP A 236 3.40 -11.39 0.26
N GLY A 237 2.33 -11.18 1.02
CA GLY A 237 1.36 -10.10 0.78
C GLY A 237 0.33 -10.38 -0.31
N TYR A 238 0.35 -11.54 -0.96
CA TYR A 238 -0.70 -11.93 -1.89
C TYR A 238 -2.03 -12.13 -1.18
N THR A 239 -3.11 -11.57 -1.74
CA THR A 239 -4.48 -11.79 -1.29
C THR A 239 -5.08 -12.93 -2.10
N GLU A 240 -5.21 -14.10 -1.50
CA GLU A 240 -5.67 -15.31 -2.19
C GLU A 240 -7.09 -15.66 -1.76
N GLU A 241 -7.93 -16.13 -2.69
CA GLU A 241 -9.21 -16.75 -2.34
C GLU A 241 -8.97 -18.06 -1.60
N ALA A 242 -9.62 -18.24 -0.45
CA ALA A 242 -9.40 -19.38 0.41
C ALA A 242 -10.73 -19.95 0.96
N THR A 243 -10.81 -21.26 1.09
CA THR A 243 -12.00 -21.99 1.57
C THR A 243 -11.77 -22.72 2.89
N GLY A 244 -10.59 -22.56 3.50
CA GLY A 244 -10.18 -23.20 4.75
C GLY A 244 -10.48 -22.38 6.02
N PRO A 245 -10.08 -22.88 7.20
CA PRO A 245 -10.28 -22.20 8.49
C PRO A 245 -9.52 -20.87 8.61
N ASP A 246 -8.49 -20.68 7.78
CA ASP A 246 -7.68 -19.45 7.72
C ASP A 246 -8.22 -18.45 6.68
N SER A 247 -9.48 -18.60 6.23
CA SER A 247 -10.14 -17.63 5.35
C SER A 247 -11.06 -16.70 6.13
N VAL A 248 -11.15 -15.46 5.66
CA VAL A 248 -12.05 -14.44 6.19
C VAL A 248 -12.98 -13.96 5.10
N ARG A 249 -14.26 -13.81 5.45
CA ARG A 249 -15.27 -13.27 4.54
C ARG A 249 -15.18 -11.75 4.54
N VAL A 250 -14.82 -11.17 3.41
CA VAL A 250 -14.58 -9.73 3.23
C VAL A 250 -15.47 -9.20 2.11
N ARG A 251 -15.95 -7.96 2.25
CA ARG A 251 -16.66 -7.27 1.16
C ARG A 251 -15.63 -6.63 0.24
N VAL A 252 -15.58 -7.03 -1.01
CA VAL A 252 -14.53 -6.66 -1.97
C VAL A 252 -15.15 -5.83 -3.09
N ALA A 253 -14.55 -4.68 -3.40
CA ALA A 253 -14.85 -3.96 -4.63
C ALA A 253 -14.22 -4.70 -5.81
N THR A 254 -15.02 -5.03 -6.83
CA THR A 254 -14.55 -5.81 -8.00
C THR A 254 -14.29 -4.94 -9.21
N ARG A 255 -15.01 -3.80 -9.34
CA ARG A 255 -14.95 -2.90 -10.48
C ARG A 255 -15.48 -1.52 -10.10
N ALA A 256 -14.91 -0.46 -10.68
CA ALA A 256 -15.48 0.88 -10.64
C ALA A 256 -16.66 1.00 -11.62
N LYS A 257 -17.79 1.52 -11.14
CA LYS A 257 -19.00 1.65 -11.94
C LYS A 257 -18.80 2.65 -13.09
N PRO A 258 -19.30 2.34 -14.30
CA PRO A 258 -19.32 3.31 -15.39
C PRO A 258 -20.21 4.50 -15.00
N ASN A 259 -19.93 5.65 -15.58
CA ASN A 259 -20.85 6.78 -15.46
C ASN A 259 -22.19 6.43 -16.13
N VAL A 260 -23.29 6.72 -15.45
CA VAL A 260 -24.64 6.47 -15.96
C VAL A 260 -25.05 7.44 -17.08
N ASP A 261 -24.43 8.62 -17.13
CA ASP A 261 -24.63 9.60 -18.20
C ASP A 261 -23.74 9.30 -19.41
N GLU A 262 -24.32 8.66 -20.43
CA GLU A 262 -23.64 8.33 -21.69
C GLU A 262 -23.16 9.57 -22.48
N SER A 263 -23.68 10.76 -22.17
CA SER A 263 -23.25 12.01 -22.82
C SER A 263 -22.02 12.65 -22.16
N SER A 264 -21.66 12.20 -20.96
CA SER A 264 -20.52 12.72 -20.22
C SER A 264 -19.20 12.22 -20.81
N THR A 265 -18.20 13.09 -20.83
CA THR A 265 -16.83 12.71 -21.17
C THR A 265 -16.11 11.98 -20.03
N LEU A 266 -16.70 11.97 -18.82
CA LEU A 266 -16.18 11.26 -17.67
C LEU A 266 -16.77 9.86 -17.63
N ASP A 267 -15.93 8.83 -17.73
CA ASP A 267 -16.37 7.46 -17.97
C ASP A 267 -16.67 6.66 -16.69
N ARG A 268 -16.44 7.25 -15.51
CA ARG A 268 -16.72 6.64 -14.20
C ARG A 268 -17.56 7.56 -13.33
N GLU A 269 -18.53 6.98 -12.63
CA GLU A 269 -19.41 7.72 -11.71
C GLU A 269 -18.60 8.44 -10.62
N TYR A 270 -17.55 7.78 -10.14
CA TYR A 270 -16.62 8.35 -9.16
C TYR A 270 -15.97 9.66 -9.64
N TYR A 271 -15.62 9.79 -10.93
CA TYR A 271 -14.98 10.99 -11.46
C TYR A 271 -15.88 12.21 -11.43
N VAL A 272 -17.16 12.03 -11.75
CA VAL A 272 -18.16 13.09 -11.65
C VAL A 272 -18.27 13.57 -10.21
N ASN A 273 -18.43 12.63 -9.27
CA ASN A 273 -18.55 12.94 -7.86
C ASN A 273 -17.30 13.61 -7.29
N PHE A 274 -16.12 13.08 -7.63
CA PHE A 274 -14.84 13.60 -7.16
C PHE A 274 -14.64 15.06 -7.55
N LEU A 275 -14.85 15.39 -8.83
CA LEU A 275 -14.73 16.77 -9.31
C LEU A 275 -15.80 17.68 -8.71
N ASP A 276 -17.03 17.22 -8.56
CA ASP A 276 -18.09 18.02 -7.95
C ASP A 276 -17.79 18.32 -6.47
N VAL A 277 -17.43 17.29 -5.68
CA VAL A 277 -17.12 17.46 -4.25
C VAL A 277 -15.95 18.41 -4.03
N LEU A 278 -14.85 18.26 -4.77
CA LEU A 278 -13.70 19.17 -4.63
C LEU A 278 -14.05 20.61 -4.98
N ASN A 279 -15.02 20.84 -5.86
CA ASN A 279 -15.37 22.18 -6.35
C ASN A 279 -16.52 22.86 -5.58
N ARG A 280 -17.15 22.18 -4.61
CA ARG A 280 -18.25 22.73 -3.81
C ARG A 280 -17.75 23.79 -2.82
N PRO A 281 -18.30 25.03 -2.84
CA PRO A 281 -17.88 26.11 -1.95
C PRO A 281 -18.00 25.78 -0.46
N GLN A 282 -18.98 24.94 -0.07
CA GLN A 282 -19.16 24.55 1.34
C GLN A 282 -18.01 23.71 1.91
N TYR A 283 -17.17 23.11 1.06
CA TYR A 283 -16.04 22.28 1.45
C TYR A 283 -14.69 22.97 1.23
N LYS A 284 -14.71 24.27 0.87
CA LYS A 284 -13.50 25.10 0.94
C LYS A 284 -12.99 25.03 2.38
N GLY A 285 -11.74 24.65 2.52
CA GLY A 285 -11.05 24.46 3.78
C GLY A 285 -11.22 25.70 4.63
N ARG A 286 -12.05 25.57 5.67
CA ARG A 286 -11.99 26.45 6.83
C ARG A 286 -10.87 25.97 7.76
N PHE A 287 -9.71 25.65 7.17
CA PHE A 287 -8.56 25.18 7.92
C PHE A 287 -8.08 26.32 8.80
N ASN A 288 -8.47 26.25 10.06
CA ASN A 288 -7.83 27.02 11.10
C ASN A 288 -7.03 26.01 11.92
N PHE A 289 -5.75 25.89 11.56
CA PHE A 289 -4.78 25.02 12.25
C PHE A 289 -4.83 25.18 13.76
N THR A 290 -5.10 26.39 14.25
CA THR A 290 -5.20 26.71 15.68
C THR A 290 -6.44 26.08 16.34
N THR A 291 -7.55 25.94 15.61
CA THR A 291 -8.76 25.28 16.14
C THR A 291 -8.73 23.77 15.97
N GLU A 292 -8.13 23.28 14.90
CA GLU A 292 -8.08 21.84 14.60
C GLU A 292 -6.96 21.12 15.34
N PHE A 293 -5.83 21.81 15.55
CA PHE A 293 -4.71 21.32 16.33
C PHE A 293 -4.35 22.34 17.41
N PRO A 294 -5.19 22.50 18.46
CA PRO A 294 -4.96 23.49 19.52
C PRO A 294 -3.66 23.25 20.30
N TYR A 295 -3.08 22.06 20.17
CA TYR A 295 -1.81 21.67 20.79
C TYR A 295 -0.68 21.52 19.77
N TYR A 296 -0.89 21.87 18.49
CA TYR A 296 0.19 21.89 17.51
C TYR A 296 1.24 22.91 17.94
N LYS A 297 2.48 22.42 18.06
CA LYS A 297 3.63 23.24 18.35
C LYS A 297 4.67 22.93 17.29
N GLU A 298 4.99 23.93 16.48
CA GLU A 298 6.14 23.85 15.59
C GLU A 298 7.40 23.89 16.46
N VAL A 299 8.07 22.74 16.60
CA VAL A 299 9.33 22.63 17.32
C VAL A 299 10.43 22.45 16.29
N LEU A 300 11.12 23.54 15.97
CA LEU A 300 12.32 23.47 15.13
C LEU A 300 13.47 22.85 15.94
N TYR A 301 13.67 21.54 15.81
CA TYR A 301 14.87 20.89 16.30
C TYR A 301 16.04 21.21 15.37
N LYS A 302 16.76 22.31 15.65
CA LYS A 302 18.01 22.62 14.97
C LYS A 302 19.12 21.79 15.60
N PRO A 303 19.72 20.81 14.88
CA PRO A 303 20.76 20.00 15.47
C PRO A 303 22.02 20.85 15.68
N ASP A 304 22.64 20.74 16.86
CA ASP A 304 23.94 21.38 17.11
C ASP A 304 25.06 20.54 16.48
N PHE A 305 25.63 21.08 15.41
CA PHE A 305 26.71 20.47 14.64
C PHE A 305 28.10 21.01 15.00
N LYS A 306 28.24 21.88 16.02
CA LYS A 306 29.56 22.38 16.43
C LYS A 306 30.46 21.20 16.82
N GLY A 307 31.59 21.07 16.11
CA GLY A 307 32.61 20.06 16.37
C GLY A 307 32.33 18.66 15.80
N LYS A 308 31.28 18.45 14.98
CA LYS A 308 30.94 17.14 14.41
C LYS A 308 31.22 17.06 12.90
N LYS A 309 31.85 15.97 12.45
CA LYS A 309 32.09 15.69 11.03
C LYS A 309 30.87 14.99 10.43
N LEU A 310 30.20 15.63 9.47
CA LEU A 310 28.97 15.14 8.86
C LEU A 310 29.26 13.97 7.90
N GLY A 311 28.50 12.88 8.01
CA GLY A 311 28.47 11.78 7.04
C GLY A 311 27.56 12.09 5.85
N LYS A 312 27.43 11.17 4.89
CA LYS A 312 26.49 11.33 3.76
C LYS A 312 25.06 11.48 4.29
N ILE A 313 24.36 12.50 3.78
CA ILE A 313 22.93 12.70 4.03
C ILE A 313 22.17 11.56 3.35
N VAL A 314 21.26 10.91 4.10
CA VAL A 314 20.34 9.91 3.57
C VAL A 314 18.94 10.37 3.94
N VAL A 315 18.04 10.44 2.96
CA VAL A 315 16.63 10.74 3.14
C VAL A 315 15.89 9.41 3.13
N PHE A 316 15.07 9.16 4.16
CA PHE A 316 14.18 8.02 4.25
C PHE A 316 12.74 8.53 4.14
N ASP A 317 12.01 8.00 3.17
CA ASP A 317 10.57 8.15 3.02
C ASP A 317 9.93 6.94 3.73
N MET A 318 9.23 7.17 4.84
CA MET A 318 8.78 6.09 5.73
C MET A 318 7.34 5.65 5.53
N ASP A 319 6.56 6.39 4.76
CA ASP A 319 5.35 5.92 4.10
C ASP A 319 5.08 6.85 2.93
N MET A 320 4.46 6.36 1.85
CA MET A 320 4.13 7.18 0.67
C MET A 320 2.98 8.16 0.97
N SER A 321 2.92 8.73 2.16
CA SER A 321 2.02 9.82 2.53
C SER A 321 2.78 11.15 2.47
N ALA A 322 2.09 12.20 2.03
CA ALA A 322 2.64 13.55 2.10
C ALA A 322 2.68 14.01 3.57
N GLY A 323 3.72 13.62 4.32
CA GLY A 323 3.82 13.95 5.75
C GLY A 323 5.14 13.61 6.43
N ASP A 324 5.77 12.49 6.09
CA ASP A 324 6.83 11.91 6.96
C ASP A 324 8.23 11.96 6.33
N PHE A 325 8.79 13.17 6.18
CA PHE A 325 10.22 13.33 5.91
C PHE A 325 11.03 13.27 7.20
N LEU A 326 11.69 12.14 7.47
CA LEU A 326 12.60 12.00 8.60
C LEU A 326 14.06 12.06 8.11
N ALA A 327 14.71 13.21 8.31
CA ALA A 327 16.14 13.38 8.05
C ALA A 327 16.96 12.90 9.25
N VAL A 328 17.52 11.69 9.19
CA VAL A 328 18.36 11.15 10.27
C VAL A 328 19.83 11.53 10.05
N GLY A 329 20.38 12.34 10.97
CA GLY A 329 21.81 12.63 11.05
C GLY A 329 22.62 11.54 11.76
N PRO A 330 23.94 11.42 11.52
CA PRO A 330 24.74 10.29 11.99
C PRO A 330 24.97 10.29 13.51
N SER A 331 24.81 9.12 14.13
CA SER A 331 25.26 8.82 15.49
C SER A 331 26.00 7.48 15.52
N ARG A 332 27.15 7.35 16.21
CA ARG A 332 27.76 6.03 16.49
C ARG A 332 28.28 5.88 17.93
N ARG A 333 27.94 4.70 18.47
CA ARG A 333 28.51 3.86 19.56
C ARG A 333 29.39 4.49 20.64
N ILE A 334 28.92 4.36 21.88
CA ILE A 334 29.76 4.15 23.08
C ILE A 334 29.23 2.91 23.82
N GLU A 335 30.12 1.96 24.12
CA GLU A 335 29.86 0.80 24.99
C GLU A 335 29.83 1.24 26.46
N ASN A 336 28.78 0.88 27.20
CA ASN A 336 28.80 0.47 28.62
C ASN A 336 27.41 -0.08 29.01
N LYS A 337 27.37 -1.26 29.65
CA LYS A 337 26.18 -2.02 30.15
C LYS A 337 26.11 -1.93 31.70
N PRO A 338 25.04 -2.36 32.41
CA PRO A 338 23.62 -2.66 32.06
C PRO A 338 22.55 -2.05 33.05
N LYS A 339 21.30 -1.70 32.69
CA LYS A 339 20.00 -2.46 32.74
C LYS A 339 18.82 -1.43 32.80
N PRO A 340 17.53 -1.76 32.56
CA PRO A 340 16.94 -2.45 31.41
C PRO A 340 15.73 -1.65 30.84
N CYS A 341 15.75 -1.26 29.57
CA CYS A 341 14.53 -0.97 28.80
C CYS A 341 14.62 -1.72 27.47
N TYR A 342 13.60 -2.55 27.21
CA TYR A 342 13.60 -3.55 26.15
C TYR A 342 13.62 -2.92 24.76
N THR A 343 14.77 -2.98 24.09
CA THR A 343 14.88 -2.89 22.63
C THR A 343 15.36 -4.24 22.11
N ASN A 344 14.56 -4.88 21.25
CA ASN A 344 14.99 -6.05 20.50
C ASN A 344 15.73 -5.59 19.25
N SER A 345 16.99 -5.99 19.16
CA SER A 345 17.85 -5.85 17.99
C SER A 345 17.68 -7.00 16.99
N LEU A 346 18.12 -6.76 15.75
CA LEU A 346 18.88 -7.62 14.82
C LEU A 346 18.56 -7.15 13.37
N ALA A 347 19.46 -7.06 12.38
CA ALA A 347 20.90 -6.89 12.26
C ALA A 347 21.21 -6.68 10.75
N SER A 348 22.14 -5.77 10.45
CA SER A 348 23.15 -5.79 9.37
C SER A 348 22.92 -6.59 8.07
N ALA A 349 22.95 -5.89 6.94
CA ALA A 349 23.67 -6.35 5.74
C ALA A 349 24.37 -5.15 5.03
N GLU A 350 25.70 -5.15 5.08
CA GLU A 350 26.56 -4.29 4.26
C GLU A 350 26.74 -4.93 2.87
N SER A 351 26.69 -4.15 1.79
CA SER A 351 27.34 -4.52 0.52
C SER A 351 28.10 -3.34 -0.07
N LYS A 352 29.41 -3.56 -0.21
CA LYS A 352 30.44 -2.70 -0.80
C LYS A 352 30.14 -2.43 -2.29
N LEU A 353 30.21 -1.17 -2.73
CA LEU A 353 30.39 -0.86 -4.15
C LEU A 353 31.90 -0.82 -4.47
N ALA A 354 32.27 -1.63 -5.44
CA ALA A 354 33.62 -1.75 -5.97
C ALA A 354 34.05 -0.48 -6.70
N SER A 355 35.29 -0.11 -6.42
CA SER A 355 36.15 0.76 -7.23
C SER A 355 36.24 0.30 -8.69
N LYS A 356 36.27 1.26 -9.62
CA LYS A 356 37.10 1.14 -10.82
C LYS A 356 37.89 2.45 -11.03
N PRO A 357 39.21 2.37 -11.31
CA PRO A 357 40.06 3.50 -11.67
C PRO A 357 40.15 3.64 -13.20
N GLY A 358 40.59 4.82 -13.65
CA GLY A 358 40.96 5.12 -15.04
C GLY A 358 40.19 6.29 -15.61
#